data_AF-A0A410TR05-F1
#
_entry.id   AF-A0A410TR05-F1
#
_cell.length_a   1.000
_cell.length_b   1.000
_cell.length_c   1.000
_cell.angle_alpha   90.00
_cell.angle_beta   90.00
_cell.angle_gamma   90.00
#
_symmetry.space_group_name_H-M   'P 1'
#
loop_
_entity.id
_entity.type
_entity.pdbx_description
1 polymer ?
#
loop_
_entity_poly.entity_id
_entity_poly.type
_entity_poly.pdbx_seq_one_letter_code
_entity_poly.pdbx_strand_id
1 'polypeptide(L)'
;MDLRCEGCAGCCVDWRPLAPEVTDSDRTGSRPPLDDVYDLAPLTRDEVAGFVDDDLADALTPRLFEPGERDDSVRIDGVDLAAVDDRPVFVVGLRKPPKPVAPVGTDEPRWLDACVFLDPTTLQCRIHGDDRYPRTCATYPGHNLELGAETECERVEAAGGGDRLLDDEPPADLPAPAFGPQALGATVFAYPDPDDLDGVVVRLRDGEPTADDRARFAGAAAGSHPGSLSVDSDRMADARERAREADSWVGNAVREWTERAGGDGDRVDATATPLDRLVRELEDDAGAPGTPGWN
;
A
#
# COMPACT_ATOMS: atom_id res chain seq x y z
N MET A 1 -3.32 -22.86 -3.79
CA MET A 1 -2.49 -22.28 -2.70
C MET A 1 -3.33 -22.10 -1.45
N ASP A 2 -2.71 -22.23 -0.27
CA ASP A 2 -3.34 -22.02 1.04
C ASP A 2 -3.03 -20.59 1.53
N LEU A 3 -4.02 -19.87 2.07
CA LEU A 3 -3.80 -18.56 2.71
C LEU A 3 -3.50 -18.75 4.20
N ARG A 4 -2.43 -18.10 4.70
CA ARG A 4 -2.33 -17.80 6.14
C ARG A 4 -2.46 -16.30 6.33
N CYS A 5 -3.57 -15.89 6.91
CA CYS A 5 -3.84 -14.48 7.15
C CYS A 5 -2.99 -13.90 8.29
N GLU A 6 -2.42 -14.76 9.13
CA GLU A 6 -1.40 -14.39 10.11
C GLU A 6 -0.10 -13.87 9.43
N GLY A 7 0.10 -14.10 8.13
CA GLY A 7 1.33 -13.75 7.38
C GLY A 7 1.15 -12.96 6.06
N CYS A 8 0.03 -12.24 5.92
CA CYS A 8 -0.37 -11.36 4.79
C CYS A 8 -0.57 -12.02 3.42
N ALA A 9 -1.84 -12.16 3.05
CA ALA A 9 -2.25 -12.35 1.67
C ALA A 9 -3.63 -11.74 1.38
N GLY A 10 -4.55 -11.72 2.36
CA GLY A 10 -5.89 -11.14 2.22
C GLY A 10 -5.87 -9.66 1.82
N CYS A 11 -5.47 -8.76 2.73
CA CYS A 11 -5.38 -7.32 2.46
C CYS A 11 -4.22 -6.94 1.51
N CYS A 12 -3.30 -7.86 1.26
CA CYS A 12 -2.16 -7.65 0.40
C CYS A 12 -2.55 -7.67 -1.10
N VAL A 13 -3.70 -8.22 -1.49
CA VAL A 13 -4.12 -8.39 -2.91
C VAL A 13 -5.47 -7.72 -3.13
N ASP A 14 -5.67 -7.10 -4.30
CA ASP A 14 -6.97 -6.63 -4.75
C ASP A 14 -7.77 -7.78 -5.36
N TRP A 15 -8.81 -8.22 -4.65
CA TRP A 15 -9.67 -9.33 -5.07
C TRP A 15 -10.92 -8.89 -5.83
N ARG A 16 -11.21 -7.58 -5.91
CA ARG A 16 -12.39 -7.02 -6.58
C ARG A 16 -12.58 -7.53 -8.02
N PRO A 17 -11.52 -7.77 -8.83
CA PRO A 17 -11.66 -8.29 -10.19
C PRO A 17 -12.25 -9.71 -10.26
N LEU A 18 -12.12 -10.49 -9.18
CA LEU A 18 -12.57 -11.88 -9.13
C LEU A 18 -13.87 -12.06 -8.35
N ALA A 19 -14.12 -11.17 -7.40
CA ALA A 19 -15.30 -11.16 -6.56
C ALA A 19 -15.85 -9.72 -6.51
N PRO A 20 -16.60 -9.28 -7.52
CA PRO A 20 -17.10 -7.90 -7.61
C PRO A 20 -18.08 -7.53 -6.48
N GLU A 21 -18.59 -8.52 -5.75
CA GLU A 21 -19.34 -8.36 -4.50
C GLU A 21 -18.48 -7.93 -3.30
N VAL A 22 -17.16 -8.05 -3.38
CA VAL A 22 -16.23 -7.55 -2.36
C VAL A 22 -16.34 -6.03 -2.32
N THR A 23 -16.88 -5.52 -1.22
CA THR A 23 -17.01 -4.09 -0.98
C THR A 23 -15.65 -3.49 -0.67
N ASP A 24 -15.30 -2.42 -1.40
CA ASP A 24 -14.10 -1.62 -1.16
C ASP A 24 -14.16 -0.94 0.22
N SER A 25 -13.42 -1.50 1.18
CA SER A 25 -13.47 -1.07 2.58
C SER A 25 -12.99 0.38 2.75
N ASP A 26 -12.02 0.80 1.93
CA ASP A 26 -11.41 2.14 1.94
C ASP A 26 -12.39 3.24 1.50
N ARG A 27 -13.45 2.88 0.76
CA ARG A 27 -14.46 3.82 0.25
C ARG A 27 -15.72 3.92 1.11
N THR A 28 -15.76 3.24 2.25
CA THR A 28 -16.88 3.30 3.19
C THR A 28 -16.86 4.57 4.06
N GLY A 29 -15.72 5.25 4.14
CA GLY A 29 -15.52 6.46 4.94
C GLY A 29 -16.14 7.72 4.31
N SER A 30 -16.24 8.79 5.11
CA SER A 30 -16.80 10.09 4.67
C SER A 30 -15.86 10.91 3.77
N ARG A 31 -14.67 10.38 3.47
CA ARG A 31 -13.60 11.02 2.69
C ARG A 31 -13.12 10.02 1.66
N PRO A 32 -13.67 10.05 0.44
CA PRO A 32 -13.25 9.14 -0.62
C PRO A 32 -11.76 9.31 -0.94
N PRO A 33 -10.99 8.23 -1.09
CA PRO A 33 -9.64 8.32 -1.66
C PRO A 33 -9.72 8.78 -3.11
N LEU A 34 -8.73 9.56 -3.55
CA LEU A 34 -8.63 10.04 -4.93
C LEU A 34 -8.15 8.94 -5.90
N ASP A 35 -7.43 7.95 -5.38
CA ASP A 35 -6.94 6.78 -6.12
C ASP A 35 -7.90 5.58 -6.01
N ASP A 36 -7.58 4.51 -6.73
CA ASP A 36 -8.33 3.24 -6.72
C ASP A 36 -7.53 2.09 -6.09
N VAL A 37 -6.48 2.38 -5.31
CA VAL A 37 -5.69 1.33 -4.65
C VAL A 37 -6.55 0.65 -3.58
N TYR A 38 -6.68 -0.66 -3.65
CA TYR A 38 -7.42 -1.43 -2.65
C TYR A 38 -6.66 -1.47 -1.32
N ASP A 39 -7.34 -1.40 -0.17
CA ASP A 39 -6.79 -1.56 1.20
C ASP A 39 -5.37 -1.01 1.40
N LEU A 40 -5.19 0.31 1.19
CA LEU A 40 -3.89 0.94 1.35
C LEU A 40 -3.56 1.11 2.85
N ALA A 41 -2.69 0.25 3.38
CA ALA A 41 -2.19 0.37 4.74
C ALA A 41 -1.37 1.67 4.94
N PRO A 42 -1.82 2.63 5.77
CA PRO A 42 -1.07 3.85 6.02
C PRO A 42 0.19 3.55 6.83
N LEU A 43 1.31 4.11 6.38
CA LEU A 43 2.60 4.08 7.04
C LEU A 43 2.77 5.29 7.94
N THR A 44 3.47 5.07 9.03
CA THR A 44 3.88 6.13 9.93
C THR A 44 5.10 6.89 9.39
N ARG A 45 5.31 8.10 9.89
CA ARG A 45 6.42 8.99 9.55
C ARG A 45 7.78 8.29 9.67
N ASP A 46 7.96 7.50 10.73
CA ASP A 46 9.19 6.77 10.98
C ASP A 46 9.38 5.58 10.03
N GLU A 47 8.28 4.91 9.64
CA GLU A 47 8.33 3.86 8.61
C GLU A 47 8.66 4.45 7.24
N VAL A 48 8.01 5.56 6.85
CA VAL A 48 8.31 6.27 5.60
C VAL A 48 9.77 6.72 5.56
N ALA A 49 10.26 7.40 6.60
CA ALA A 49 11.66 7.79 6.71
C ALA A 49 12.57 6.57 6.64
N GLY A 50 12.15 5.48 7.26
CA GLY A 50 12.80 4.19 7.21
C GLY A 50 13.00 3.63 5.80
N PHE A 51 11.93 3.58 4.99
CA PHE A 51 12.02 3.16 3.58
C PHE A 51 12.92 4.10 2.76
N VAL A 52 12.89 5.41 3.05
CA VAL A 52 13.77 6.38 2.39
C VAL A 52 15.24 6.16 2.76
N ASP A 53 15.54 5.91 4.03
CA ASP A 53 16.91 5.71 4.52
C ASP A 53 17.53 4.39 4.03
N ASP A 54 16.71 3.41 3.63
CA ASP A 54 17.13 2.11 3.09
C ASP A 54 17.09 2.06 1.54
N ASP A 55 16.96 3.21 0.86
CA ASP A 55 16.85 3.31 -0.60
C ASP A 55 15.66 2.55 -1.21
N LEU A 56 14.60 2.31 -0.43
CA LEU A 56 13.37 1.60 -0.83
C LEU A 56 12.16 2.54 -1.05
N ALA A 57 12.41 3.84 -1.28
CA ALA A 57 11.34 4.83 -1.43
C ALA A 57 10.47 4.60 -2.68
N ASP A 58 10.97 3.84 -3.65
CA ASP A 58 10.23 3.41 -4.85
C ASP A 58 9.10 2.39 -4.54
N ALA A 59 9.05 1.87 -3.32
CA ALA A 59 7.96 1.06 -2.77
C ALA A 59 6.76 1.90 -2.29
N LEU A 60 6.96 3.20 -2.04
CA LEU A 60 5.97 4.06 -1.40
C LEU A 60 4.97 4.65 -2.40
N THR A 61 3.75 4.95 -1.97
CA THR A 61 2.79 5.73 -2.76
C THR A 61 1.96 6.65 -1.86
N PRO A 62 1.70 7.91 -2.26
CA PRO A 62 0.79 8.76 -1.52
C PRO A 62 -0.67 8.45 -1.87
N ARG A 63 -1.57 8.81 -0.96
CA ARG A 63 -3.01 8.86 -1.17
C ARG A 63 -3.56 10.19 -0.68
N LEU A 64 -4.30 10.85 -1.55
CA LEU A 64 -5.07 12.07 -1.29
C LEU A 64 -6.56 11.72 -1.16
N PHE A 65 -7.35 12.65 -0.63
CA PHE A 65 -8.76 12.43 -0.37
C PHE A 65 -9.61 13.59 -0.90
N GLU A 66 -10.79 13.27 -1.41
CA GLU A 66 -11.85 14.26 -1.64
C GLU A 66 -12.36 14.81 -0.28
N PRO A 67 -12.78 16.09 -0.21
CA PRO A 67 -13.28 16.67 1.03
C PRO A 67 -14.64 16.05 1.42
N GLY A 68 -14.80 15.72 2.70
CA GLY A 68 -16.11 15.43 3.27
C GLY A 68 -16.96 16.70 3.38
N GLU A 69 -18.27 16.55 3.65
CA GLU A 69 -19.25 17.66 3.67
C GLU A 69 -18.86 18.87 4.54
N ARG A 70 -18.03 18.66 5.57
CA ARG A 70 -17.64 19.66 6.57
C ARG A 70 -16.15 19.95 6.60
N ASP A 71 -15.41 19.42 5.64
CA ASP A 71 -13.96 19.62 5.57
C ASP A 71 -13.66 20.93 4.85
N ASP A 72 -12.56 21.56 5.26
CA ASP A 72 -11.92 22.56 4.42
C ASP A 72 -11.33 21.87 3.18
N SER A 73 -11.24 22.61 2.09
CA SER A 73 -10.78 22.07 0.81
C SER A 73 -9.88 23.04 0.07
N VAL A 74 -8.90 22.50 -0.65
CA VAL A 74 -8.08 23.25 -1.60
C VAL A 74 -8.27 22.65 -3.00
N ARG A 75 -8.35 23.50 -4.02
CA ARG A 75 -8.49 23.05 -5.42
C ARG A 75 -7.15 23.10 -6.13
N ILE A 76 -6.71 21.95 -6.64
CA ILE A 76 -5.45 21.78 -7.39
C ILE A 76 -5.78 20.93 -8.61
N ASP A 77 -5.28 21.29 -9.79
CA ASP A 77 -5.57 20.60 -11.06
C ASP A 77 -7.07 20.44 -11.39
N GLY A 78 -7.92 21.32 -10.84
CA GLY A 78 -9.38 21.23 -10.97
C GLY A 78 -10.04 20.17 -10.08
N VAL A 79 -9.29 19.54 -9.18
CA VAL A 79 -9.77 18.55 -8.18
C VAL A 79 -9.83 19.22 -6.81
N ASP A 80 -10.94 19.04 -6.08
CA ASP A 80 -11.04 19.47 -4.68
C ASP A 80 -10.43 18.41 -3.77
N LEU A 81 -9.50 18.83 -2.92
CA LEU A 81 -8.81 17.96 -1.97
C LEU A 81 -9.15 18.36 -0.54
N ALA A 82 -9.36 17.37 0.32
CA ALA A 82 -9.46 17.58 1.77
C ALA A 82 -8.20 18.30 2.28
N ALA A 83 -8.39 19.36 3.07
CA ALA A 83 -7.31 20.23 3.50
C ALA A 83 -7.43 20.62 4.97
N VAL A 84 -6.29 21.04 5.55
CA VAL A 84 -6.25 21.74 6.84
C VAL A 84 -5.33 22.95 6.70
N ASP A 85 -5.83 24.14 7.00
CA ASP A 85 -5.13 25.42 6.80
C ASP A 85 -4.60 25.56 5.36
N ASP A 86 -5.46 25.35 4.36
CA ASP A 86 -5.15 25.40 2.93
C ASP A 86 -4.11 24.36 2.43
N ARG A 87 -3.73 23.40 3.28
CA ARG A 87 -2.75 22.35 2.95
C ARG A 87 -3.44 21.02 2.69
N PRO A 88 -3.23 20.40 1.50
CA PRO A 88 -3.79 19.09 1.18
C PRO A 88 -3.38 18.04 2.20
N VAL A 89 -4.34 17.25 2.68
CA VAL A 89 -4.10 16.15 3.61
C VAL A 89 -3.86 14.87 2.83
N PHE A 90 -2.86 14.09 3.24
CA PHE A 90 -2.50 12.84 2.60
C PHE A 90 -2.01 11.78 3.59
N VAL A 91 -1.98 10.53 3.14
CA VAL A 91 -1.27 9.43 3.78
C VAL A 91 -0.26 8.83 2.80
N VAL A 92 0.70 8.07 3.31
CA VAL A 92 1.65 7.29 2.48
C VAL A 92 1.45 5.82 2.79
N GLY A 93 1.35 4.99 1.76
CA GLY A 93 1.26 3.53 1.88
C GLY A 93 2.27 2.84 0.98
N LEU A 94 2.09 1.53 0.82
CA LEU A 94 2.89 0.70 -0.10
C LEU A 94 2.19 0.55 -1.45
N ARG A 95 2.96 0.55 -2.52
CA ARG A 95 2.46 0.33 -3.89
C ARG A 95 1.86 -1.07 -4.02
N LYS A 96 0.84 -1.17 -4.87
CA LYS A 96 0.24 -2.45 -5.29
C LYS A 96 0.33 -2.59 -6.81
N PRO A 97 1.49 -2.95 -7.39
CA PRO A 97 1.58 -3.24 -8.81
C PRO A 97 0.79 -4.50 -9.20
N PRO A 98 0.45 -4.68 -10.49
CA PRO A 98 -0.12 -5.93 -10.96
C PRO A 98 0.91 -7.05 -10.80
N LYS A 99 0.51 -8.16 -10.18
CA LYS A 99 1.30 -9.38 -10.03
C LYS A 99 0.51 -10.62 -10.48
N PRO A 100 1.19 -11.67 -10.94
CA PRO A 100 0.56 -12.91 -11.40
C PRO A 100 0.16 -13.82 -10.22
N VAL A 101 -0.88 -13.44 -9.50
CA VAL A 101 -1.36 -14.13 -8.30
C VAL A 101 -2.38 -15.20 -8.69
N ALA A 102 -2.20 -16.45 -8.26
CA ALA A 102 -3.25 -17.45 -8.42
C ALA A 102 -4.26 -17.34 -7.27
N PRO A 103 -5.57 -17.27 -7.57
CA PRO A 103 -6.61 -17.31 -6.55
C PRO A 103 -6.49 -18.56 -5.68
N VAL A 104 -6.91 -18.42 -4.43
CA VAL A 104 -6.91 -19.49 -3.44
C VAL A 104 -7.68 -20.70 -3.97
N GLY A 105 -7.14 -21.90 -3.72
CA GLY A 105 -7.73 -23.13 -4.24
C GLY A 105 -7.59 -23.34 -5.76
N THR A 106 -6.88 -22.46 -6.48
CA THR A 106 -6.61 -22.59 -7.92
C THR A 106 -5.10 -22.58 -8.22
N ASP A 107 -4.75 -23.12 -9.38
CA ASP A 107 -3.38 -23.10 -9.94
C ASP A 107 -3.29 -22.20 -11.20
N GLU A 108 -4.30 -21.36 -11.47
CA GLU A 108 -4.35 -20.48 -12.64
C GLU A 108 -4.03 -19.02 -12.22
N PRO A 109 -2.80 -18.51 -12.44
CA PRO A 109 -2.45 -17.14 -12.10
C PRO A 109 -3.26 -16.11 -12.90
N ARG A 110 -3.61 -15.03 -12.23
CA ARG A 110 -4.29 -13.86 -12.79
C ARG A 110 -3.47 -12.61 -12.52
N TRP A 111 -3.57 -11.62 -13.39
CA TRP A 111 -3.03 -10.30 -13.09
C TRP A 111 -3.95 -9.63 -12.06
N LEU A 112 -3.43 -9.38 -10.87
CA LEU A 112 -4.13 -8.68 -9.79
C LEU A 112 -3.17 -7.69 -9.15
N ASP A 113 -3.67 -6.52 -8.77
CA ASP A 113 -2.87 -5.58 -7.99
C ASP A 113 -2.55 -6.17 -6.61
N ALA A 114 -1.27 -6.20 -6.25
CA ALA A 114 -0.81 -6.80 -5.02
C ALA A 114 0.34 -6.00 -4.41
N CYS A 115 0.38 -5.94 -3.08
CA CYS A 115 1.43 -5.29 -2.30
C CYS A 115 2.80 -5.65 -2.86
N VAL A 116 3.65 -4.64 -3.01
CA VAL A 116 4.93 -4.79 -3.71
C VAL A 116 5.86 -5.81 -3.07
N PHE A 117 5.73 -6.07 -1.77
CA PHE A 117 6.47 -7.09 -1.03
C PHE A 117 5.80 -8.48 -0.99
N LEU A 118 4.61 -8.63 -1.56
CA LEU A 118 3.95 -9.94 -1.68
C LEU A 118 4.67 -10.76 -2.75
N ASP A 119 5.16 -11.93 -2.37
CA ASP A 119 5.63 -12.93 -3.32
C ASP A 119 4.42 -13.65 -3.96
N PRO A 120 4.24 -13.59 -5.30
CA PRO A 120 3.04 -14.10 -5.94
C PRO A 120 2.98 -15.63 -6.07
N THR A 121 4.07 -16.35 -5.81
CA THR A 121 4.10 -17.83 -5.87
C THR A 121 3.84 -18.46 -4.51
N THR A 122 4.18 -17.77 -3.43
CA THR A 122 4.03 -18.26 -2.06
C THR A 122 2.93 -17.55 -1.27
N LEU A 123 2.45 -16.39 -1.75
CA LEU A 123 1.52 -15.50 -1.07
C LEU A 123 2.01 -15.05 0.31
N GLN A 124 3.33 -14.87 0.45
CA GLN A 124 3.96 -14.39 1.67
C GLN A 124 4.51 -12.99 1.47
N CYS A 125 4.43 -12.17 2.52
CA CYS A 125 5.17 -10.92 2.55
C CYS A 125 6.67 -11.20 2.76
N ARG A 126 7.51 -10.72 1.84
CA ARG A 126 8.97 -10.87 1.86
C ARG A 126 9.65 -10.16 3.02
N ILE A 127 8.98 -9.18 3.62
CA ILE A 127 9.48 -8.41 4.76
C ILE A 127 8.71 -8.71 6.05
N HIS A 128 8.06 -9.87 6.14
CA HIS A 128 7.28 -10.23 7.33
C HIS A 128 8.18 -10.65 8.50
N GLY A 129 8.05 -9.93 9.62
CA GLY A 129 8.83 -10.15 10.84
C GLY A 129 10.15 -9.36 10.88
N ASP A 130 10.46 -8.67 9.80
CA ASP A 130 11.60 -7.79 9.62
C ASP A 130 11.37 -6.44 10.33
N ASP A 131 12.45 -5.71 10.59
CA ASP A 131 12.38 -4.33 11.11
C ASP A 131 11.62 -3.36 10.18
N ARG A 132 11.47 -3.71 8.90
CA ARG A 132 10.72 -2.94 7.89
C ARG A 132 9.28 -3.37 7.72
N TYR A 133 8.84 -4.42 8.41
CA TYR A 133 7.45 -4.82 8.37
C TYR A 133 6.56 -3.71 8.96
N PRO A 134 5.62 -3.12 8.20
CA PRO A 134 4.81 -2.04 8.72
C PRO A 134 3.96 -2.47 9.90
N ARG A 135 3.90 -1.64 10.94
CA ARG A 135 3.09 -1.89 12.14
C ARG A 135 1.61 -2.03 11.81
N THR A 136 1.10 -1.22 10.88
CA THR A 136 -0.29 -1.33 10.40
C THR A 136 -0.56 -2.72 9.83
N CYS A 137 0.37 -3.29 9.06
CA CYS A 137 0.23 -4.64 8.53
C CYS A 137 0.24 -5.69 9.65
N ALA A 138 1.07 -5.51 10.67
CA ALA A 138 1.15 -6.41 11.82
C ALA A 138 -0.09 -6.39 12.72
N THR A 139 -0.75 -5.24 12.91
CA THR A 139 -1.85 -5.11 13.88
C THR A 139 -3.24 -5.14 13.25
N TYR A 140 -3.37 -4.83 11.95
CA TYR A 140 -4.67 -4.75 11.27
C TYR A 140 -5.53 -6.02 11.41
N PRO A 141 -4.99 -7.24 11.24
CA PRO A 141 -5.78 -8.46 11.46
C PRO A 141 -6.35 -8.55 12.89
N GLY A 142 -5.52 -8.21 13.89
CA GLY A 142 -5.95 -8.18 15.29
C GLY A 142 -7.03 -7.14 15.56
N HIS A 143 -6.95 -5.95 14.95
CA HIS A 143 -7.97 -4.91 15.11
C HIS A 143 -9.31 -5.33 14.51
N ASN A 144 -9.33 -6.03 13.38
CA ASN A 144 -10.58 -6.55 12.82
C ASN A 144 -11.23 -7.58 13.75
N LEU A 145 -10.44 -8.49 14.33
CA LEU A 145 -10.92 -9.45 15.33
C LEU A 145 -11.49 -8.74 16.57
N GLU A 146 -10.77 -7.75 17.11
CA GLU A 146 -11.21 -6.98 18.29
C GLU A 146 -12.54 -6.25 18.04
N LEU A 147 -12.72 -5.73 16.82
CA LEU A 147 -13.92 -4.99 16.43
C LEU A 147 -15.06 -5.91 15.97
N GLY A 148 -14.84 -7.22 15.84
CA GLY A 148 -15.77 -8.17 15.24
C GLY A 148 -16.12 -7.80 13.79
N ALA A 149 -15.19 -7.14 13.10
CA ALA A 149 -15.32 -6.78 11.70
C ALA A 149 -14.94 -7.97 10.82
N GLU A 150 -15.67 -8.15 9.71
CA GLU A 150 -15.31 -9.16 8.72
C GLU A 150 -13.90 -8.88 8.18
N THR A 151 -13.05 -9.88 8.28
CA THR A 151 -11.67 -9.85 7.80
C THR A 151 -11.63 -10.05 6.28
N GLU A 152 -10.59 -9.52 5.63
CA GLU A 152 -10.33 -9.79 4.21
C GLU A 152 -10.25 -11.29 3.89
N CYS A 153 -9.82 -12.10 4.85
CA CYS A 153 -9.76 -13.54 4.67
C CYS A 153 -11.13 -14.20 4.65
N GLU A 154 -12.05 -13.77 5.50
CA GLU A 154 -13.44 -14.24 5.46
C GLU A 154 -14.10 -13.87 4.12
N ARG A 155 -13.75 -12.71 3.55
CA ARG A 155 -14.19 -12.31 2.20
C ARG A 155 -13.63 -13.22 1.10
N VAL A 156 -12.33 -13.50 1.12
CA VAL A 156 -11.69 -14.38 0.12
C VAL A 156 -12.19 -15.81 0.23
N GLU A 157 -12.45 -16.29 1.45
CA GLU A 157 -13.08 -17.59 1.71
C GLU A 157 -14.47 -17.67 1.08
N ALA A 158 -15.32 -16.67 1.36
CA ALA A 158 -16.67 -16.58 0.80
C ALA A 158 -16.67 -16.53 -0.73
N ALA A 159 -15.65 -15.93 -1.34
CA ALA A 159 -15.44 -15.84 -2.79
C ALA A 159 -14.88 -17.14 -3.42
N GLY A 160 -14.54 -18.16 -2.63
CA GLY A 160 -14.18 -19.49 -3.12
C GLY A 160 -12.81 -20.03 -2.70
N GLY A 161 -12.24 -19.60 -1.56
CA GLY A 161 -10.88 -19.97 -1.16
C GLY A 161 -10.69 -20.62 0.22
N GLY A 162 -10.25 -21.88 0.27
CA GLY A 162 -9.50 -22.48 1.40
C GLY A 162 -10.18 -22.62 2.77
N ASP A 163 -9.49 -23.26 3.72
CA ASP A 163 -9.86 -23.30 5.15
C ASP A 163 -9.02 -22.28 5.94
N ARG A 164 -9.65 -21.57 6.89
CA ARG A 164 -9.04 -20.55 7.74
C ARG A 164 -7.87 -21.09 8.58
N LEU A 165 -6.76 -20.34 8.61
CA LEU A 165 -5.64 -20.53 9.57
C LEU A 165 -5.43 -19.30 10.47
N LEU A 166 -6.50 -18.65 10.90
CA LEU A 166 -6.45 -17.63 11.96
C LEU A 166 -7.03 -18.18 13.26
N ASP A 167 -6.42 -17.74 14.36
CA ASP A 167 -7.05 -17.69 15.67
C ASP A 167 -8.18 -16.63 15.64
N ASP A 168 -9.36 -16.93 16.20
CA ASP A 168 -10.46 -15.97 16.35
C ASP A 168 -10.30 -15.07 17.58
N GLU A 169 -9.29 -15.31 18.40
CA GLU A 169 -8.97 -14.46 19.54
C GLU A 169 -8.04 -13.30 19.12
N PRO A 170 -8.44 -12.03 19.39
CA PRO A 170 -7.54 -10.90 19.21
C PRO A 170 -6.27 -11.05 20.07
N PRO A 171 -5.08 -10.65 19.58
CA PRO A 171 -3.86 -10.67 20.36
C PRO A 171 -4.00 -9.89 21.68
N ALA A 172 -3.55 -10.48 22.79
CA ALA A 172 -3.70 -9.89 24.12
C ALA A 172 -2.92 -8.57 24.32
N ASP A 173 -1.92 -8.32 23.48
CA ASP A 173 -1.05 -7.14 23.48
C ASP A 173 -1.29 -6.19 22.29
N LEU A 174 -2.44 -6.32 21.61
CA LEU A 174 -2.83 -5.46 20.50
C LEU A 174 -2.85 -3.98 20.93
N PRO A 175 -2.04 -3.10 20.30
CA PRO A 175 -2.05 -1.68 20.65
C PRO A 175 -3.37 -1.04 20.22
N ALA A 176 -3.81 0.00 20.92
CA ALA A 176 -5.00 0.74 20.51
C ALA A 176 -4.82 1.34 19.10
N PRO A 177 -5.86 1.32 18.25
CA PRO A 177 -5.81 1.98 16.95
C PRO A 177 -5.42 3.46 17.10
N ALA A 178 -4.55 3.96 16.22
CA ALA A 178 -4.02 5.31 16.28
C ALA A 178 -5.02 6.38 15.77
N PHE A 179 -6.27 6.32 16.20
CA PHE A 179 -7.33 7.26 15.82
C PHE A 179 -7.44 8.38 16.86
N GLY A 180 -6.55 9.36 16.78
CA GLY A 180 -6.57 10.54 17.65
C GLY A 180 -5.72 11.68 17.10
N PRO A 181 -5.69 12.85 17.76
CA PRO A 181 -4.83 13.98 17.35
C PRO A 181 -3.35 13.63 17.16
N GLN A 182 -2.89 12.53 17.77
CA GLN A 182 -1.56 11.98 17.65
C GLN A 182 -1.24 11.46 16.24
N ALA A 183 -2.25 11.18 15.41
CA ALA A 183 -2.07 10.77 14.02
C ALA A 183 -1.52 11.90 13.13
N LEU A 184 -1.74 13.16 13.50
CA LEU A 184 -1.27 14.32 12.74
C LEU A 184 0.25 14.38 12.74
N GLY A 185 0.85 14.44 11.55
CA GLY A 185 2.30 14.40 11.35
C GLY A 185 2.96 13.07 11.72
N ALA A 186 2.18 12.07 12.17
CA ALA A 186 2.65 10.72 12.49
C ALA A 186 2.21 9.69 11.45
N THR A 187 1.00 9.79 10.91
CA THR A 187 0.44 8.89 9.88
C THR A 187 -0.42 9.65 8.87
N VAL A 188 -1.06 10.74 9.32
CA VAL A 188 -1.79 11.69 8.48
C VAL A 188 -0.97 12.96 8.34
N PHE A 189 -0.67 13.35 7.12
CA PHE A 189 0.25 14.44 6.80
C PHE A 189 -0.47 15.58 6.10
N ALA A 190 0.11 16.78 6.13
CA ALA A 190 -0.33 17.92 5.32
C ALA A 190 0.81 18.38 4.42
N TYR A 191 0.55 18.49 3.12
CA TYR A 191 1.56 18.93 2.17
C TYR A 191 1.78 20.45 2.31
N PRO A 192 3.01 20.94 2.53
CA PRO A 192 3.24 22.30 3.02
C PRO A 192 2.91 23.42 2.02
N ASP A 193 3.14 23.18 0.73
CA ASP A 193 2.89 24.16 -0.33
C ASP A 193 2.01 23.54 -1.44
N PRO A 194 0.72 23.90 -1.56
CA PRO A 194 -0.15 23.32 -2.58
C PRO A 194 0.27 23.65 -4.01
N ASP A 195 0.97 24.77 -4.25
CA ASP A 195 1.35 25.19 -5.60
C ASP A 195 2.40 24.23 -6.22
N ASP A 196 3.18 23.53 -5.38
CA ASP A 196 4.15 22.51 -5.79
C ASP A 196 3.50 21.23 -6.38
N LEU A 197 2.18 21.10 -6.23
CA LEU A 197 1.40 19.94 -6.67
C LEU A 197 0.71 20.15 -8.03
N ASP A 198 0.98 21.24 -8.74
CA ASP A 198 0.49 21.47 -10.10
C ASP A 198 0.86 20.30 -11.04
N GLY A 199 -0.15 19.74 -11.69
CA GLY A 199 -0.11 18.53 -12.52
C GLY A 199 0.09 17.21 -11.76
N VAL A 200 0.45 17.24 -10.46
CA VAL A 200 0.70 16.04 -9.65
C VAL A 200 -0.61 15.35 -9.28
N VAL A 201 -1.63 16.14 -8.94
CA VAL A 201 -2.91 15.64 -8.42
C VAL A 201 -3.67 14.90 -9.51
N VAL A 202 -3.69 15.42 -10.73
CA VAL A 202 -4.32 14.74 -11.86
C VAL A 202 -3.63 13.41 -12.19
N ARG A 203 -2.29 13.35 -12.14
CA ARG A 203 -1.55 12.09 -12.36
C ARG A 203 -1.80 11.06 -11.27
N LEU A 204 -1.93 11.49 -10.01
CA LEU A 204 -2.29 10.60 -8.90
C LEU A 204 -3.69 10.01 -9.08
N ARG A 205 -4.67 10.86 -9.41
CA ARG A 205 -6.05 10.43 -9.66
C ARG A 205 -6.13 9.44 -10.83
N ASP A 206 -5.39 9.70 -11.89
CA ASP A 206 -5.43 8.88 -13.11
C ASP A 206 -4.57 7.60 -12.97
N GLY A 207 -3.95 7.35 -11.80
CA GLY A 207 -3.18 6.13 -11.52
C GLY A 207 -1.78 6.12 -12.12
N GLU A 208 -1.26 7.26 -12.55
CA GLU A 208 0.01 7.40 -13.27
C GLU A 208 1.04 8.30 -12.54
N PRO A 209 1.28 8.16 -11.21
CA PRO A 209 2.28 8.97 -10.54
C PRO A 209 3.70 8.69 -11.06
N THR A 210 4.47 9.75 -11.23
CA THR A 210 5.90 9.64 -11.52
C THR A 210 6.72 9.36 -10.26
N ALA A 211 8.00 9.04 -10.41
CA ALA A 211 8.91 8.91 -9.27
C ALA A 211 9.06 10.23 -8.50
N ASP A 212 9.13 11.36 -9.19
CA ASP A 212 9.21 12.69 -8.56
C ASP A 212 7.92 13.04 -7.80
N ASP A 213 6.74 12.63 -8.31
CA ASP A 213 5.47 12.79 -7.60
C ASP A 213 5.49 12.05 -6.27
N ARG A 214 5.86 10.76 -6.27
CA ARG A 214 5.97 9.97 -5.04
C ARG A 214 7.01 10.55 -4.08
N ALA A 215 8.16 10.96 -4.59
CA ALA A 215 9.25 11.52 -3.80
C ALA A 215 8.86 12.82 -3.06
N ARG A 216 8.04 13.69 -3.68
CA ARG A 216 7.49 14.89 -3.01
C ARG A 216 6.77 14.53 -1.71
N PHE A 217 5.86 13.56 -1.76
CA PHE A 217 5.06 13.15 -0.61
C PHE A 217 5.85 12.33 0.40
N ALA A 218 6.75 11.44 -0.06
CA ALA A 218 7.67 10.74 0.84
C ALA A 218 8.55 11.72 1.62
N GLY A 219 9.07 12.76 0.95
CA GLY A 219 9.81 13.85 1.59
C GLY A 219 8.97 14.61 2.61
N ALA A 220 7.77 15.05 2.24
CA ALA A 220 6.87 15.77 3.16
C ALA A 220 6.49 14.93 4.40
N ALA A 221 6.20 13.64 4.21
CA ALA A 221 5.92 12.72 5.31
C ALA A 221 7.15 12.53 6.21
N ALA A 222 8.33 12.28 5.64
CA ALA A 222 9.58 12.14 6.40
C ALA A 222 9.95 13.44 7.15
N GLY A 223 9.66 14.61 6.57
CA GLY A 223 9.86 15.93 7.20
C GLY A 223 8.82 16.29 8.26
N SER A 224 7.71 15.57 8.37
CA SER A 224 6.61 15.93 9.27
C SER A 224 6.94 15.77 10.76
N HIS A 225 6.33 16.62 11.58
CA HIS A 225 6.46 16.59 13.05
C HIS A 225 5.23 15.93 13.72
N PRO A 226 5.42 14.78 14.40
CA PRO A 226 4.33 14.12 15.12
C PRO A 226 3.59 15.03 16.10
N GLY A 227 2.26 14.94 16.10
CA GLY A 227 1.37 15.78 16.90
C GLY A 227 1.10 17.17 16.31
N SER A 228 1.55 17.44 15.08
CA SER A 228 1.33 18.72 14.40
C SER A 228 1.29 18.53 12.87
N LEU A 229 0.92 19.58 12.15
CA LEU A 229 1.00 19.63 10.70
C LEU A 229 2.22 20.40 10.19
N SER A 230 3.22 20.69 11.04
CA SER A 230 4.45 21.34 10.57
C SER A 230 5.37 20.33 9.90
N VAL A 231 6.09 20.81 8.88
CA VAL A 231 7.06 20.04 8.12
C VAL A 231 8.40 20.76 8.19
N ASP A 232 9.45 20.04 8.58
CA ASP A 232 10.84 20.50 8.49
C ASP A 232 11.25 20.51 7.01
N SER A 233 11.51 21.71 6.47
CA SER A 233 11.79 21.91 5.04
C SER A 233 13.10 21.28 4.60
N ASP A 234 14.12 21.30 5.45
CA ASP A 234 15.44 20.75 5.13
C ASP A 234 15.36 19.23 5.10
N ARG A 235 14.69 18.63 6.11
CA ARG A 235 14.44 17.19 6.16
C ARG A 235 13.56 16.71 5.01
N MET A 236 12.55 17.50 4.64
CA MET A 236 11.70 17.21 3.49
C MET A 236 12.50 17.21 2.19
N ALA A 237 13.35 18.22 1.98
CA ALA A 237 14.18 18.33 0.78
C ALA A 237 15.16 17.16 0.66
N ASP A 238 15.90 16.84 1.73
CA ASP A 238 16.83 15.72 1.78
C ASP A 238 16.14 14.38 1.50
N ALA A 239 15.01 14.13 2.16
CA ALA A 239 14.26 12.88 1.98
C ALA A 239 13.64 12.78 0.57
N ARG A 240 13.17 13.90 0.00
CA ARG A 240 12.67 13.94 -1.38
C ARG A 240 13.79 13.60 -2.37
N GLU A 241 14.98 14.15 -2.19
CA GLU A 241 16.12 13.86 -3.08
C GLU A 241 16.47 12.38 -3.06
N ARG A 242 16.66 11.79 -1.86
CA ARG A 242 16.90 10.35 -1.71
C ARG A 242 15.77 9.51 -2.31
N ALA A 243 14.52 9.89 -2.04
CA ALA A 243 13.37 9.15 -2.56
C ALA A 243 13.26 9.20 -4.09
N ARG A 244 13.71 10.29 -4.71
CA ARG A 244 13.73 10.45 -6.17
C ARG A 244 14.84 9.63 -6.81
N GLU A 245 15.95 9.44 -6.12
CA GLU A 245 17.12 8.69 -6.59
C GLU A 245 17.05 7.19 -6.28
N ALA A 246 16.07 6.75 -5.48
CA ALA A 246 15.85 5.35 -5.16
C ALA A 246 15.71 4.49 -6.43
N ASP A 247 16.58 3.49 -6.54
CA ASP A 247 16.60 2.49 -7.62
C ASP A 247 16.79 1.11 -7.00
N SER A 248 15.74 0.62 -6.35
CA SER A 248 15.78 -0.65 -5.64
C SER A 248 15.24 -1.79 -6.51
N TRP A 249 15.39 -3.02 -6.01
CA TRP A 249 14.76 -4.20 -6.60
C TRP A 249 13.24 -4.02 -6.72
N VAL A 250 12.61 -3.29 -5.79
CA VAL A 250 11.17 -3.01 -5.78
C VAL A 250 10.79 -2.19 -7.00
N GLY A 251 11.45 -1.05 -7.23
CA GLY A 251 11.18 -0.20 -8.38
C GLY A 251 11.38 -0.94 -9.69
N ASN A 252 12.42 -1.78 -9.76
CA ASN A 252 12.67 -2.62 -10.92
C ASN A 252 11.57 -3.66 -11.15
N ALA A 253 11.22 -4.43 -10.12
CA ALA A 253 10.19 -5.45 -10.19
C ALA A 253 8.84 -4.84 -10.60
N VAL A 254 8.46 -3.70 -10.04
CA VAL A 254 7.22 -3.01 -10.40
C VAL A 254 7.21 -2.65 -11.89
N ARG A 255 8.28 -2.05 -12.43
CA ARG A 255 8.36 -1.72 -13.87
C ARG A 255 8.17 -2.97 -14.72
N GLU A 256 8.94 -4.02 -14.44
CA GLU A 256 8.94 -5.25 -15.23
C GLU A 256 7.59 -5.99 -15.16
N TRP A 257 6.93 -6.00 -14.00
CA TRP A 257 5.61 -6.59 -13.85
C TRP A 257 4.53 -5.79 -14.59
N THR A 258 4.51 -4.47 -14.41
CA THR A 258 3.56 -3.58 -15.11
C THR A 258 3.69 -3.67 -16.63
N GLU A 259 4.91 -3.76 -17.16
CA GLU A 259 5.14 -3.92 -18.61
C GLU A 259 4.63 -5.25 -19.17
N ARG A 260 4.56 -6.30 -18.34
CA ARG A 260 4.10 -7.65 -18.74
C ARG A 260 2.62 -7.88 -18.47
N ALA A 261 2.00 -7.07 -17.61
CA ALA A 261 0.65 -7.27 -17.16
C ALA A 261 -0.36 -7.23 -18.32
N GLY A 262 -1.35 -8.12 -18.26
CA GLY A 262 -2.56 -8.05 -19.06
C GLY A 262 -3.57 -7.08 -18.45
N GLY A 263 -4.84 -7.19 -18.84
CA GLY A 263 -5.92 -6.51 -18.13
C GLY A 263 -6.06 -7.05 -16.70
N ASP A 264 -6.57 -6.22 -15.81
CA ASP A 264 -6.84 -6.62 -14.43
C ASP A 264 -7.87 -7.76 -14.38
N GLY A 265 -7.55 -8.83 -13.64
CA GLY A 265 -8.29 -10.10 -13.59
C GLY A 265 -8.05 -11.04 -14.78
N ASP A 266 -7.29 -10.63 -15.81
CA ASP A 266 -6.99 -11.51 -16.94
C ASP A 266 -6.13 -12.71 -16.52
N ARG A 267 -6.29 -13.83 -17.22
CA ARG A 267 -5.38 -14.98 -17.07
C ARG A 267 -3.98 -14.59 -17.50
N VAL A 268 -2.99 -15.00 -16.73
CA VAL A 268 -1.59 -14.94 -17.15
C VAL A 268 -1.37 -15.96 -18.26
N ASP A 269 -0.77 -15.53 -19.38
CA ASP A 269 -0.36 -16.45 -20.43
C ASP A 269 0.87 -17.27 -19.98
N ALA A 270 0.60 -18.43 -19.39
CA ALA A 270 1.62 -19.32 -18.82
C ALA A 270 2.42 -20.11 -19.88
N THR A 271 2.25 -19.84 -21.18
CA THR A 271 2.84 -20.67 -22.24
C THR A 271 4.30 -20.35 -22.57
N ALA A 272 4.83 -19.20 -22.12
CA ALA A 272 6.18 -18.75 -22.48
C ALA A 272 7.26 -19.06 -21.41
N THR A 273 6.97 -18.88 -20.11
CA THR A 273 7.93 -19.05 -19.01
C THR A 273 7.21 -19.47 -17.72
N PRO A 274 7.70 -20.48 -16.98
CA PRO A 274 7.13 -20.83 -15.66
C PRO A 274 7.19 -19.65 -14.69
N LEU A 275 6.11 -19.42 -13.94
CA LEU A 275 5.99 -18.28 -13.02
C LEU A 275 7.14 -18.21 -12.00
N ASP A 276 7.54 -19.34 -11.40
CA ASP A 276 8.66 -19.40 -10.45
C ASP A 276 9.98 -18.92 -11.04
N ARG A 277 10.14 -19.02 -12.36
CA ARG A 277 11.33 -18.50 -13.04
C ARG A 277 11.23 -16.99 -13.22
N LEU A 278 10.05 -16.47 -13.55
CA LEU A 278 9.84 -15.01 -13.64
C LEU A 278 10.01 -14.33 -12.28
N VAL A 279 9.45 -14.89 -11.20
CA VAL A 279 9.64 -14.34 -9.85
C VAL A 279 11.11 -14.33 -9.45
N ARG A 280 11.84 -15.42 -9.74
CA ARG A 280 13.29 -15.45 -9.51
C ARG A 280 14.04 -14.38 -10.30
N GLU A 281 13.76 -14.25 -11.60
CA GLU A 281 14.46 -13.29 -12.47
C GLU A 281 14.13 -11.83 -12.13
N LEU A 282 12.88 -11.53 -11.77
CA LEU A 282 12.39 -10.16 -11.57
C LEU A 282 12.48 -9.66 -10.13
N GLU A 283 12.42 -10.55 -9.14
CA GLU A 283 12.47 -10.21 -7.71
C GLU A 283 13.73 -10.78 -7.04
N ASP A 284 13.90 -12.11 -7.00
CA ASP A 284 14.96 -12.74 -6.19
C ASP A 284 16.38 -12.37 -6.67
N ASP A 285 16.66 -12.54 -7.95
CA ASP A 285 17.95 -12.23 -8.58
C ASP A 285 18.21 -10.71 -8.59
N ALA A 286 17.15 -9.90 -8.49
CA ALA A 286 17.23 -8.44 -8.36
C ALA A 286 17.53 -7.99 -6.91
N GLY A 287 17.51 -8.90 -5.93
CA GLY A 287 17.87 -8.62 -4.54
C GLY A 287 16.69 -8.64 -3.56
N ALA A 288 15.52 -9.14 -3.97
CA ALA A 288 14.39 -9.30 -3.05
C ALA A 288 14.73 -10.30 -1.92
N PRO A 289 14.35 -10.02 -0.66
CA PRO A 289 14.46 -10.98 0.42
C PRO A 289 13.65 -12.24 0.13
N GLY A 290 14.13 -13.40 0.57
CA GLY A 290 13.36 -14.64 0.52
C GLY A 290 12.14 -14.58 1.43
N THR A 291 11.16 -15.45 1.18
CA THR A 291 9.97 -15.53 2.03
C THR A 291 10.23 -16.34 3.31
N PRO A 292 9.61 -15.99 4.45
CA PRO A 292 9.93 -16.55 5.76
C PRO A 292 9.52 -18.03 5.92
N GLY A 293 8.63 -18.52 5.07
CA GLY A 293 8.06 -19.86 5.12
C GLY A 293 6.84 -19.95 6.05
N TRP A 294 5.96 -20.90 5.75
CA TRP A 294 4.80 -21.24 6.56
C TRP A 294 5.17 -22.31 7.60
N ASN A 295 5.76 -21.93 8.73
CA ASN A 295 5.88 -22.84 9.88
C ASN A 295 4.58 -22.78 10.68
#